data_AF-A0A165GDI7-F1
#
_entry.id   AF-A0A165GDI7-F1
#
_cell.length_a   1.000
_cell.length_b   1.000
_cell.length_c   1.000
_cell.angle_alpha   90.00
_cell.angle_beta   90.00
_cell.angle_gamma   90.00
#
_symmetry.space_group_name_H-M   'P 1'
#
loop_
_entity.id
_entity.type
_entity.pdbx_description
1 polymer ?
#
loop_
_entity_poly.entity_id
_entity_poly.type
_entity_poly.pdbx_seq_one_letter_code
_entity_poly.pdbx_strand_id
1 'polypeptide(L)'
;MGLLSQLSAGALVLASCHAATLDKRAAAFQADSSINVAGILAAAKSSLSAGKNVLATFPAWDGGPSVKIQGDWLNLTGVSAFHYLADMDVDCDGVDFNCPHNPDGQSDTSFGHLSAKQVPFYVIPVSFSEQQQNAGRLKPNAVGAIICNGNMYYGIFGDEDGDDPEVIGEASLLMAQTCFPNDGLDGGTGHEVVDVEYVIFGTKVPSGVGDQTINIATLKTLGDQQAKLLQTALGLGGSGGGTTPPPTKSDKCQSDDDCPGSNVCCSFASISNICIAQNSCSNSKCSSSGVTGSCDGG
;
A
#
# COMPACT_ATOMS: atom_id res chain seq x y z
N MET A 1 50.69 -15.95 -28.36
CA MET A 1 49.74 -16.94 -27.83
C MET A 1 48.80 -16.18 -26.89
N GLY A 2 47.62 -15.81 -27.39
CA GLY A 2 46.64 -15.03 -26.64
C GLY A 2 45.69 -15.95 -25.88
N LEU A 3 45.45 -15.64 -24.60
CA LEU A 3 44.34 -16.19 -23.83
C LEU A 3 43.29 -15.08 -23.71
N LEU A 4 42.26 -15.18 -24.55
CA LEU A 4 41.05 -14.37 -24.47
C LEU A 4 40.09 -15.00 -23.46
N SER A 5 39.78 -14.23 -22.42
CA SER A 5 38.44 -14.01 -21.87
C SER A 5 37.34 -14.99 -22.31
N GLN A 6 36.90 -15.85 -21.38
CA GLN A 6 35.59 -16.50 -21.42
C GLN A 6 35.03 -16.58 -20.00
N LEU A 7 34.45 -15.48 -19.51
CA LEU A 7 33.62 -15.44 -18.30
C LEU A 7 32.67 -14.24 -18.45
N SER A 8 31.41 -14.46 -18.85
CA SER A 8 30.28 -13.53 -18.57
C SER A 8 28.91 -13.89 -19.15
N ALA A 9 28.73 -14.89 -20.02
CA ALA A 9 27.42 -15.14 -20.62
C ALA A 9 26.36 -15.75 -19.66
N GLY A 10 26.78 -16.50 -18.63
CA GLY A 10 25.85 -17.21 -17.73
C GLY A 10 25.21 -16.35 -16.63
N ALA A 11 25.96 -15.40 -16.08
CA ALA A 11 25.47 -14.52 -14.99
C ALA A 11 24.42 -13.51 -15.50
N LEU A 12 24.57 -13.04 -16.74
CA LEU A 12 23.68 -12.04 -17.33
C LEU A 12 22.26 -12.60 -17.58
N VAL A 13 22.15 -13.87 -17.98
CA VAL A 13 20.86 -14.53 -18.24
C VAL A 13 20.10 -14.83 -16.94
N LEU A 14 20.80 -15.26 -15.88
CA LEU A 14 20.19 -15.54 -14.57
C LEU A 14 19.66 -14.28 -13.88
N ALA A 15 20.40 -13.17 -13.94
CA ALA A 15 19.96 -11.87 -13.40
C ALA A 15 18.72 -11.34 -14.14
N SER A 16 18.69 -11.49 -15.47
CA SER A 16 17.56 -11.04 -16.31
C SER A 16 16.25 -11.79 -16.01
N CYS A 17 16.32 -13.08 -15.71
CA CYS A 17 15.15 -13.89 -15.34
C CYS A 17 14.63 -13.55 -13.93
N HIS A 18 15.53 -13.32 -12.96
CA HIS A 18 15.12 -12.94 -11.60
C HIS A 18 14.41 -11.59 -11.57
N ALA A 19 14.97 -10.58 -12.26
CA ALA A 19 14.34 -9.26 -12.38
C ALA A 19 12.93 -9.35 -13.00
N ALA A 20 12.76 -10.09 -14.11
CA ALA A 20 11.46 -10.25 -14.75
C ALA A 20 10.41 -10.98 -13.86
N THR A 21 10.85 -11.90 -12.99
CA THR A 21 9.95 -12.56 -12.03
C THR A 21 9.54 -11.65 -10.87
N LEU A 22 10.44 -10.79 -10.42
CA LEU A 22 10.17 -9.83 -9.35
C LEU A 22 9.25 -8.72 -9.83
N ASP A 23 9.49 -8.17 -11.03
CA ASP A 23 8.63 -7.16 -11.67
C ASP A 23 7.18 -7.66 -11.81
N LYS A 24 7.01 -8.93 -12.21
CA LYS A 24 5.68 -9.54 -12.33
C LYS A 24 4.99 -9.69 -10.97
N ARG A 25 5.74 -9.99 -9.91
CA ARG A 25 5.20 -10.08 -8.54
C ARG A 25 4.84 -8.69 -8.01
N ALA A 26 5.74 -7.72 -8.16
CA ALA A 26 5.53 -6.33 -7.77
C ALA A 26 4.27 -5.74 -8.38
N ALA A 27 4.07 -5.94 -9.70
CA ALA A 27 2.88 -5.45 -10.41
C ALA A 27 1.55 -6.02 -9.87
N ALA A 28 1.57 -7.18 -9.18
CA ALA A 28 0.35 -7.79 -8.66
C ALA A 28 -0.23 -7.07 -7.44
N PHE A 29 0.58 -6.32 -6.70
CA PHE A 29 0.16 -5.56 -5.51
C PHE A 29 0.56 -4.07 -5.57
N GLN A 30 1.03 -3.60 -6.72
CA GLN A 30 1.24 -2.18 -6.98
C GLN A 30 -0.09 -1.43 -7.07
N ALA A 31 -0.12 -0.19 -6.56
CA ALA A 31 -1.27 0.69 -6.65
C ALA A 31 -1.70 0.94 -8.09
N ASP A 32 -3.02 1.10 -8.29
CA ASP A 32 -3.58 1.54 -9.56
C ASP A 32 -3.02 2.90 -10.00
N SER A 33 -2.81 3.11 -11.30
CA SER A 33 -2.22 4.34 -11.84
C SER A 33 -3.08 5.59 -11.64
N SER A 34 -4.36 5.43 -11.27
CA SER A 34 -5.22 6.55 -10.86
C SER A 34 -4.92 7.12 -9.47
N ILE A 35 -4.05 6.46 -8.68
CA ILE A 35 -3.64 6.95 -7.37
C ILE A 35 -2.59 8.06 -7.50
N ASN A 36 -2.84 9.21 -6.88
CA ASN A 36 -1.87 10.31 -6.80
C ASN A 36 -0.80 10.03 -5.73
N VAL A 37 0.08 9.06 -6.01
CA VAL A 37 1.14 8.61 -5.09
C VAL A 37 2.04 9.77 -4.66
N ALA A 38 2.47 10.60 -5.62
CA ALA A 38 3.32 11.76 -5.34
C ALA A 38 2.62 12.77 -4.41
N GLY A 39 1.32 13.02 -4.61
CA GLY A 39 0.53 13.88 -3.75
C GLY A 39 0.39 13.34 -2.33
N ILE A 40 0.14 12.02 -2.18
CA ILE A 40 0.04 11.37 -0.86
C ILE A 40 1.37 11.48 -0.11
N LEU A 41 2.49 11.17 -0.78
CA LEU A 41 3.83 11.29 -0.19
C LEU A 41 4.15 12.73 0.22
N ALA A 42 3.79 13.71 -0.61
CA ALA A 42 3.96 15.12 -0.27
C ALA A 42 3.12 15.54 0.95
N ALA A 43 1.89 15.04 1.06
CA ALA A 43 1.02 15.28 2.21
C ALA A 43 1.58 14.65 3.49
N ALA A 44 2.09 13.41 3.42
CA ALA A 44 2.72 12.75 4.55
C ALA A 44 3.96 13.52 5.06
N LYS A 45 4.86 13.91 4.15
CA LYS A 45 6.04 14.73 4.48
C LYS A 45 5.68 16.09 5.10
N SER A 46 4.61 16.71 4.62
CA SER A 46 4.07 17.95 5.21
C SER A 46 3.54 17.73 6.63
N SER A 47 2.80 16.64 6.84
CA SER A 47 2.30 16.23 8.16
C SER A 47 3.44 15.95 9.16
N LEU A 48 4.45 15.19 8.74
CA LEU A 48 5.66 14.91 9.52
C LEU A 48 6.40 16.19 9.92
N SER A 49 6.55 17.13 8.98
CA SER A 49 7.18 18.44 9.21
C SER A 49 6.38 19.31 10.19
N ALA A 50 5.05 19.23 10.14
CA ALA A 50 4.18 19.92 11.08
C ALA A 50 4.22 19.30 12.49
N GLY A 51 4.53 18.01 12.61
CA GLY A 51 4.73 17.30 13.87
C GLY A 51 3.48 17.26 14.76
N LYS A 52 2.28 17.25 14.15
CA LYS A 52 1.00 17.29 14.88
C LYS A 52 0.45 15.88 15.06
N ASN A 53 -0.04 15.61 16.28
CA ASN A 53 -0.71 14.34 16.61
C ASN A 53 0.20 13.11 16.45
N VAL A 54 1.46 13.24 16.89
CA VAL A 54 2.42 12.13 16.99
C VAL A 54 1.88 11.12 18.00
N LEU A 55 1.68 9.88 17.56
CA LEU A 55 1.16 8.79 18.37
C LEU A 55 2.27 8.09 19.17
N ALA A 56 3.43 7.90 18.54
CA ALA A 56 4.60 7.27 19.13
C ALA A 56 5.87 7.66 18.36
N THR A 57 7.04 7.28 18.89
CA THR A 57 8.34 7.49 18.26
C THR A 57 9.23 6.30 18.55
N PHE A 58 9.82 5.74 17.49
CA PHE A 58 10.73 4.60 17.54
C PHE A 58 11.99 4.93 16.73
N PRO A 59 13.15 4.33 17.04
CA PRO A 59 14.28 4.37 16.14
C PRO A 59 14.00 3.57 14.86
N ALA A 60 14.61 3.98 13.74
CA ALA A 60 14.59 3.20 12.50
C ALA A 60 15.37 1.87 12.65
N TRP A 61 16.52 1.93 13.32
CA TRP A 61 17.35 0.80 13.75
C TRP A 61 18.06 1.18 15.07
N ASP A 62 18.73 0.26 15.78
CA ASP A 62 19.43 0.60 17.03
C ASP A 62 20.49 1.71 16.84
N GLY A 63 20.30 2.82 17.57
CA GLY A 63 21.12 4.03 17.43
C GLY A 63 20.81 4.90 16.19
N GLY A 64 19.81 4.53 15.39
CA GLY A 64 19.36 5.21 14.19
C GLY A 64 18.51 6.47 14.43
N PRO A 65 18.04 7.12 13.35
CA PRO A 65 17.17 8.29 13.42
C PRO A 65 15.81 7.94 14.03
N SER A 66 15.20 8.92 14.71
CA SER A 66 13.84 8.75 15.27
C SER A 66 12.76 8.89 14.21
N VAL A 67 11.94 7.85 14.06
CA VAL A 67 10.73 7.78 13.23
C VAL A 67 9.52 8.15 14.07
N LYS A 68 8.70 9.08 13.58
CA LYS A 68 7.46 9.53 14.26
C LYS A 68 6.25 8.97 13.54
N ILE A 69 5.39 8.28 14.29
CA ILE A 69 4.09 7.83 13.78
C ILE A 69 3.07 8.94 13.93
N GLN A 70 2.55 9.43 12.81
CA GLN A 70 1.57 10.51 12.76
C GLN A 70 0.14 9.97 12.74
N GLY A 71 -0.71 10.48 13.64
CA GLY A 71 -2.12 10.11 13.76
C GLY A 71 -3.09 11.17 13.27
N ASP A 72 -2.63 12.21 12.57
CA ASP A 72 -3.48 13.27 12.05
C ASP A 72 -4.47 12.79 10.97
N TRP A 73 -4.24 11.61 10.38
CA TRP A 73 -5.12 10.98 9.40
C TRP A 73 -6.17 10.02 9.99
N LEU A 74 -6.19 9.84 11.32
CA LEU A 74 -7.09 8.89 11.98
C LEU A 74 -8.58 9.27 11.84
N ASN A 75 -8.87 10.56 11.67
CA ASN A 75 -10.23 11.12 11.66
C ASN A 75 -10.61 11.77 10.33
N LEU A 76 -9.95 11.38 9.23
CA LEU A 76 -10.34 11.86 7.90
C LEU A 76 -11.72 11.33 7.51
N THR A 77 -12.48 12.12 6.75
CA THR A 77 -13.81 11.69 6.31
C THR A 77 -13.69 10.51 5.36
N GLY A 78 -14.29 9.38 5.72
CA GLY A 78 -14.37 8.18 4.87
C GLY A 78 -13.15 7.24 4.92
N VAL A 79 -12.06 7.64 5.58
CA VAL A 79 -10.81 6.87 5.68
C VAL A 79 -10.14 7.14 7.02
N SER A 80 -9.51 6.13 7.59
CA SER A 80 -8.74 6.27 8.83
C SER A 80 -7.40 5.61 8.60
N ALA A 81 -6.34 6.37 8.83
CA ALA A 81 -4.97 5.88 8.73
C ALA A 81 -4.06 6.57 9.75
N PHE A 82 -2.94 5.93 10.05
CA PHE A 82 -1.75 6.58 10.59
C PHE A 82 -0.60 6.33 9.63
N HIS A 83 0.43 7.16 9.68
CA HIS A 83 1.54 7.09 8.73
C HIS A 83 2.88 7.44 9.35
N TYR A 84 3.96 7.00 8.72
CA TYR A 84 5.32 7.29 9.14
C TYR A 84 6.29 7.15 7.96
N LEU A 85 7.37 7.93 8.00
CA LEU A 85 8.50 7.83 7.08
C LEU A 85 9.63 7.12 7.82
N ALA A 86 10.00 5.94 7.35
CA ALA A 86 11.06 5.10 7.89
C ALA A 86 12.02 4.67 6.76
N ASP A 87 12.99 3.88 7.15
CA ASP A 87 13.85 3.06 6.31
C ASP A 87 13.13 1.77 5.89
N MET A 88 13.87 0.79 5.38
CA MET A 88 13.32 -0.51 5.02
C MET A 88 14.27 -1.67 5.34
N ASP A 89 14.14 -2.19 6.55
CA ASP A 89 14.80 -3.43 6.98
C ASP A 89 13.99 -4.67 6.57
N VAL A 90 14.66 -5.82 6.58
CA VAL A 90 14.08 -7.08 6.09
C VAL A 90 13.70 -7.97 7.26
N ASP A 91 12.40 -8.17 7.42
CA ASP A 91 11.85 -9.21 8.27
C ASP A 91 11.68 -10.50 7.44
N CYS A 92 12.25 -11.58 7.97
CA CYS A 92 12.21 -12.91 7.37
C CYS A 92 11.38 -13.92 8.16
N ASP A 93 10.72 -13.53 9.25
CA ASP A 93 9.99 -14.40 10.15
C ASP A 93 8.88 -15.18 9.43
N GLY A 94 8.50 -16.31 10.05
CA GLY A 94 7.60 -17.29 9.47
C GLY A 94 8.33 -18.35 8.64
N VAL A 95 7.79 -18.71 7.47
CA VAL A 95 8.32 -19.84 6.65
C VAL A 95 9.77 -19.62 6.24
N ASP A 96 10.14 -18.37 6.03
CA ASP A 96 11.41 -17.97 5.43
C ASP A 96 12.44 -17.53 6.48
N PHE A 97 12.25 -17.85 7.76
CA PHE A 97 13.04 -17.34 8.90
C PHE A 97 14.56 -17.58 8.82
N ASN A 98 15.00 -18.56 8.03
CA ASN A 98 16.42 -18.77 7.71
C ASN A 98 16.84 -18.12 6.38
N CYS A 99 16.27 -16.96 6.04
CA CYS A 99 16.71 -16.24 4.85
C CYS A 99 18.19 -15.85 4.99
N PRO A 100 18.90 -15.59 3.87
CA PRO A 100 20.32 -15.28 3.93
C PRO A 100 20.63 -14.15 4.92
N HIS A 101 21.65 -14.39 5.74
CA HIS A 101 22.17 -13.45 6.73
C HIS A 101 21.22 -13.01 7.85
N ASN A 102 20.05 -13.67 8.01
CA ASN A 102 19.13 -13.39 9.10
C ASN A 102 19.69 -13.87 10.46
N PRO A 103 19.98 -12.96 11.42
CA PRO A 103 20.64 -13.33 12.67
C PRO A 103 19.68 -13.87 13.74
N ASP A 104 18.39 -13.53 13.68
CA ASP A 104 17.41 -13.63 14.76
C ASP A 104 16.05 -14.22 14.35
N GLY A 105 15.92 -14.68 13.11
CA GLY A 105 14.65 -15.16 12.58
C GLY A 105 13.89 -16.19 13.43
N GLN A 106 12.57 -15.98 13.52
CA GLN A 106 11.62 -16.83 14.21
C GLN A 106 10.75 -17.61 13.23
N SER A 107 10.41 -18.86 13.55
CA SER A 107 9.63 -19.74 12.66
C SER A 107 8.18 -19.28 12.43
N ASP A 108 7.72 -18.32 13.22
CA ASP A 108 6.35 -17.86 13.28
C ASP A 108 6.37 -16.34 13.16
N THR A 109 5.37 -15.80 12.47
CA THR A 109 5.04 -14.37 12.53
C THR A 109 3.99 -14.14 13.61
N SER A 110 3.81 -12.91 14.09
CA SER A 110 2.86 -12.58 15.17
C SER A 110 1.42 -13.01 14.90
N PHE A 111 1.01 -13.15 13.63
CA PHE A 111 -0.36 -13.52 13.25
C PHE A 111 -0.47 -14.81 12.41
N GLY A 112 0.55 -15.68 12.43
CA GLY A 112 0.55 -16.94 11.69
C GLY A 112 1.95 -17.40 11.32
N HIS A 113 2.10 -18.10 10.19
CA HIS A 113 3.40 -18.53 9.68
C HIS A 113 3.60 -17.99 8.26
N LEU A 114 3.54 -16.67 8.07
CA LEU A 114 3.60 -16.07 6.72
C LEU A 114 4.93 -16.40 6.01
N SER A 115 4.92 -16.47 4.68
CA SER A 115 6.16 -16.60 3.90
C SER A 115 6.63 -15.22 3.47
N ALA A 116 7.76 -14.75 4.02
CA ALA A 116 8.36 -13.46 3.66
C ALA A 116 8.68 -13.34 2.15
N LYS A 117 8.87 -14.46 1.44
CA LYS A 117 9.08 -14.48 -0.03
C LYS A 117 7.80 -14.40 -0.86
N GLN A 118 6.63 -14.58 -0.26
CA GLN A 118 5.35 -14.70 -0.97
C GLN A 118 4.31 -13.68 -0.51
N VAL A 119 4.39 -13.22 0.73
CA VAL A 119 3.44 -12.29 1.34
C VAL A 119 4.12 -10.93 1.48
N PRO A 120 3.60 -9.86 0.85
CA PRO A 120 4.01 -8.51 1.18
C PRO A 120 3.43 -8.16 2.55
N PHE A 121 4.28 -8.05 3.57
CA PHE A 121 3.89 -7.59 4.89
C PHE A 121 4.82 -6.50 5.40
N TYR A 122 4.35 -5.76 6.40
CA TYR A 122 5.11 -4.77 7.17
C TYR A 122 4.98 -5.10 8.66
N VAL A 123 5.93 -4.58 9.43
CA VAL A 123 6.09 -4.82 10.85
C VAL A 123 5.73 -3.55 11.64
N ILE A 124 5.21 -3.71 12.85
CA ILE A 124 4.97 -2.61 13.77
C ILE A 124 5.51 -2.99 15.16
N PRO A 125 6.19 -2.08 15.88
CA PRO A 125 6.58 -2.27 17.27
C PRO A 125 5.45 -2.78 18.16
N VAL A 126 5.69 -3.84 18.94
CA VAL A 126 4.66 -4.49 19.76
C VAL A 126 4.03 -3.53 20.78
N SER A 127 4.81 -2.66 21.40
CA SER A 127 4.28 -1.67 22.35
C SER A 127 3.27 -0.71 21.71
N PHE A 128 3.47 -0.35 20.44
CA PHE A 128 2.55 0.51 19.70
C PHE A 128 1.36 -0.27 19.15
N SER A 129 1.59 -1.46 18.61
CA SER A 129 0.53 -2.28 18.02
C SER A 129 -0.50 -2.66 19.08
N GLU A 130 -0.08 -3.10 20.28
CA GLU A 130 -0.96 -3.43 21.40
C GLU A 130 -1.86 -2.24 21.78
N GLN A 131 -1.27 -1.04 21.86
CA GLN A 131 -2.01 0.18 22.17
C GLN A 131 -3.08 0.48 21.10
N GLN A 132 -2.73 0.38 19.82
CA GLN A 132 -3.67 0.67 18.73
C GLN A 132 -4.72 -0.43 18.55
N GLN A 133 -4.39 -1.69 18.82
CA GLN A 133 -5.33 -2.80 18.85
C GLN A 133 -6.36 -2.63 19.96
N ASN A 134 -5.91 -2.29 21.18
CA ASN A 134 -6.79 -1.97 22.31
C ASN A 134 -7.71 -0.77 22.03
N ALA A 135 -7.23 0.22 21.27
CA ALA A 135 -8.03 1.35 20.82
C ALA A 135 -8.98 1.01 19.65
N GLY A 136 -8.93 -0.21 19.10
CA GLY A 136 -9.71 -0.63 17.92
C GLY A 136 -9.27 0.03 16.61
N ARG A 137 -8.05 0.55 16.55
CA ARG A 137 -7.48 1.32 15.42
C ARG A 137 -6.54 0.50 14.54
N LEU A 138 -6.02 -0.61 15.05
CA LEU A 138 -5.21 -1.57 14.33
C LEU A 138 -5.80 -2.97 14.51
N LYS A 139 -5.76 -3.78 13.46
CA LYS A 139 -6.16 -5.19 13.47
C LYS A 139 -5.03 -6.02 12.89
N PRO A 140 -4.81 -7.24 13.38
CA PRO A 140 -3.97 -8.22 12.69
C PRO A 140 -4.30 -8.28 11.20
N ASN A 141 -3.27 -8.34 10.36
CA ASN A 141 -3.37 -8.40 8.90
C ASN A 141 -4.01 -7.18 8.24
N ALA A 142 -4.06 -6.02 8.90
CA ALA A 142 -4.58 -4.79 8.30
C ALA A 142 -3.75 -4.34 7.10
N VAL A 143 -4.39 -3.82 6.06
CA VAL A 143 -3.71 -3.34 4.85
C VAL A 143 -2.91 -2.06 5.14
N GLY A 144 -1.70 -2.02 4.59
CA GLY A 144 -0.84 -0.85 4.52
C GLY A 144 -0.47 -0.54 3.07
N ALA A 145 -0.22 0.72 2.78
CA ALA A 145 0.32 1.20 1.53
C ALA A 145 1.74 1.73 1.77
N ILE A 146 2.72 1.12 1.11
CA ILE A 146 4.14 1.40 1.23
C ILE A 146 4.58 2.16 -0.01
N ILE A 147 5.14 3.36 0.15
CA ILE A 147 5.61 4.19 -0.95
C ILE A 147 7.13 4.23 -0.93
N CYS A 148 7.73 3.74 -2.01
CA CYS A 148 9.17 3.68 -2.22
C CYS A 148 9.46 3.91 -3.71
N ASN A 149 10.54 4.62 -4.03
CA ASN A 149 10.97 4.88 -5.42
C ASN A 149 9.85 5.45 -6.33
N GLY A 150 8.96 6.29 -5.76
CA GLY A 150 7.85 6.93 -6.48
C GLY A 150 6.67 6.02 -6.80
N ASN A 151 6.72 4.75 -6.40
CA ASN A 151 5.65 3.77 -6.55
C ASN A 151 4.98 3.50 -5.20
N MET A 152 3.74 3.01 -5.23
CA MET A 152 3.02 2.55 -4.05
C MET A 152 2.70 1.07 -4.20
N TYR A 153 2.91 0.30 -3.14
CA TYR A 153 2.66 -1.13 -3.06
C TYR A 153 1.83 -1.43 -1.81
N TYR A 154 1.01 -2.48 -1.86
CA TYR A 154 0.22 -2.88 -0.70
C TYR A 154 0.83 -4.08 0.02
N GLY A 155 0.74 -4.07 1.34
CA GLY A 155 1.07 -5.20 2.21
C GLY A 155 0.08 -5.30 3.37
N ILE A 156 0.27 -6.30 4.23
CA ILE A 156 -0.52 -6.46 5.47
C ILE A 156 0.36 -6.28 6.70
N PHE A 157 -0.25 -5.90 7.82
CA PHE A 157 0.38 -5.94 9.14
C PHE A 157 0.57 -7.41 9.50
N GLY A 158 1.75 -7.95 9.19
CA GLY A 158 2.02 -9.38 9.24
C GLY A 158 2.77 -9.80 10.49
N ASP A 159 3.62 -8.91 11.00
CA ASP A 159 4.43 -9.18 12.18
C ASP A 159 4.57 -7.98 13.12
N GLU A 160 5.08 -8.23 14.30
CA GLU A 160 5.37 -7.26 15.34
C GLU A 160 6.84 -7.34 15.72
N ASP A 161 7.48 -6.19 15.85
CA ASP A 161 8.84 -6.13 16.37
C ASP A 161 8.80 -6.09 17.91
N GLY A 162 9.51 -7.04 18.52
CA GLY A 162 9.59 -7.24 19.97
C GLY A 162 10.98 -7.06 20.55
N ASP A 163 11.92 -6.51 19.78
CA ASP A 163 13.30 -6.28 20.21
C ASP A 163 13.44 -5.15 21.25
N ASP A 164 14.65 -5.02 21.82
CA ASP A 164 15.01 -3.93 22.74
C ASP A 164 16.30 -3.22 22.28
N PRO A 165 16.20 -2.01 21.68
CA PRO A 165 14.97 -1.23 21.49
C PRO A 165 14.09 -1.79 20.36
N GLU A 166 12.76 -1.64 20.50
CA GLU A 166 11.86 -1.85 19.36
C GLU A 166 12.17 -0.82 18.25
N VAL A 167 12.31 -1.29 17.02
CA VAL A 167 12.60 -0.55 15.80
C VAL A 167 11.39 -0.50 14.88
N ILE A 168 11.39 0.41 13.89
CA ILE A 168 10.28 0.55 12.95
C ILE A 168 10.82 0.81 11.54
N GLY A 169 10.20 0.16 10.56
CA GLY A 169 10.67 0.23 9.17
C GLY A 169 10.85 -1.14 8.53
N GLU A 170 10.55 -2.23 9.23
CA GLU A 170 10.73 -3.56 8.64
C GLU A 170 9.57 -3.97 7.73
N ALA A 171 9.94 -4.75 6.71
CA ALA A 171 9.01 -5.35 5.78
C ALA A 171 9.50 -6.71 5.29
N SER A 172 8.58 -7.50 4.76
CA SER A 172 8.93 -8.83 4.24
C SER A 172 9.96 -8.75 3.12
N LEU A 173 10.76 -9.80 2.97
CA LEU A 173 11.75 -9.92 1.89
C LEU A 173 11.14 -9.62 0.50
N LEU A 174 9.90 -10.03 0.23
CA LEU A 174 9.20 -9.71 -1.01
C LEU A 174 8.95 -8.20 -1.18
N MET A 175 8.51 -7.51 -0.13
CA MET A 175 8.26 -6.07 -0.16
C MET A 175 9.59 -5.31 -0.31
N ALA A 176 10.59 -5.65 0.49
CA ALA A 176 11.91 -5.02 0.46
C ALA A 176 12.56 -5.09 -0.93
N GLN A 177 12.62 -6.29 -1.51
CA GLN A 177 13.16 -6.48 -2.86
C GLN A 177 12.29 -5.84 -3.94
N THR A 178 10.98 -5.69 -3.72
CA THR A 178 10.11 -4.95 -4.64
C THR A 178 10.42 -3.46 -4.64
N CYS A 179 10.65 -2.88 -3.47
CA CYS A 179 11.04 -1.48 -3.35
C CYS A 179 12.44 -1.22 -3.89
N PHE A 180 13.41 -2.08 -3.57
CA PHE A 180 14.83 -1.89 -3.86
C PHE A 180 15.44 -3.10 -4.57
N PRO A 181 15.02 -3.39 -5.82
CA PRO A 181 15.37 -4.64 -6.52
C PRO A 181 16.87 -4.79 -6.85
N ASN A 182 17.65 -3.71 -6.78
CA ASN A 182 19.06 -3.70 -7.14
C ASN A 182 20.00 -3.61 -5.92
N ASP A 183 19.45 -3.48 -4.72
CA ASP A 183 20.23 -3.15 -3.53
C ASP A 183 20.70 -4.41 -2.80
N GLY A 184 20.25 -5.59 -3.24
CA GLY A 184 20.67 -6.87 -2.71
C GLY A 184 20.13 -7.16 -1.30
N LEU A 185 18.98 -6.58 -0.96
CA LEU A 185 18.40 -6.69 0.38
C LEU A 185 18.10 -8.15 0.76
N ASP A 186 18.48 -8.50 1.98
CA ASP A 186 18.31 -9.79 2.65
C ASP A 186 18.23 -9.60 4.17
N GLY A 187 18.13 -10.69 4.95
CA GLY A 187 17.92 -10.60 6.40
C GLY A 187 19.09 -9.99 7.19
N GLY A 188 20.22 -9.66 6.53
CA GLY A 188 21.30 -8.90 7.15
C GLY A 188 21.56 -7.55 6.48
N THR A 189 20.78 -7.17 5.47
CA THR A 189 21.00 -5.96 4.66
C THR A 189 19.66 -5.27 4.35
N GLY A 190 19.39 -4.15 5.02
CA GLY A 190 18.26 -3.26 4.74
C GLY A 190 18.63 -2.03 3.90
N HIS A 191 17.63 -1.21 3.62
CA HIS A 191 17.78 0.11 3.03
C HIS A 191 17.73 1.16 4.13
N GLU A 192 18.90 1.66 4.57
CA GLU A 192 19.06 2.54 5.74
C GLU A 192 18.51 3.98 5.56
N VAL A 193 18.10 4.38 4.35
CA VAL A 193 17.63 5.75 4.11
C VAL A 193 16.17 5.88 4.52
N VAL A 194 15.88 6.83 5.40
CA VAL A 194 14.52 7.16 5.84
C VAL A 194 13.74 7.92 4.75
N ASP A 195 13.33 7.19 3.71
CA ASP A 195 12.57 7.71 2.58
C ASP A 195 11.42 6.81 2.11
N VAL A 196 11.10 5.77 2.87
CA VAL A 196 9.96 4.88 2.66
C VAL A 196 8.79 5.32 3.52
N GLU A 197 7.67 5.62 2.87
CA GLU A 197 6.45 6.05 3.56
C GLU A 197 5.50 4.88 3.77
N TYR A 198 5.11 4.64 5.01
CA TYR A 198 4.19 3.60 5.43
C TYR A 198 2.86 4.25 5.81
N VAL A 199 1.80 3.94 5.08
CA VAL A 199 0.44 4.41 5.37
C VAL A 199 -0.44 3.25 5.77
N ILE A 200 -0.86 3.24 7.04
CA ILE A 200 -1.52 2.07 7.65
C ILE A 200 -3.02 2.29 7.76
N PHE A 201 -3.81 1.51 7.03
CA PHE A 201 -5.27 1.50 7.12
C PHE A 201 -5.73 0.49 8.18
N GLY A 202 -5.35 0.74 9.43
CA GLY A 202 -5.35 -0.26 10.51
C GLY A 202 -6.69 -0.96 10.82
N THR A 203 -7.83 -0.45 10.35
CA THR A 203 -9.14 -1.09 10.54
C THR A 203 -9.60 -1.99 9.38
N LYS A 204 -8.81 -2.07 8.31
CA LYS A 204 -9.16 -2.68 7.02
C LYS A 204 -8.33 -3.94 6.79
N VAL A 205 -8.96 -5.11 6.79
CA VAL A 205 -8.29 -6.40 6.61
C VAL A 205 -8.77 -7.02 5.29
N PRO A 206 -7.86 -7.44 4.39
CA PRO A 206 -8.24 -8.11 3.16
C PRO A 206 -8.79 -9.51 3.45
N SER A 207 -9.68 -10.00 2.59
CA SER A 207 -10.12 -11.39 2.66
C SER A 207 -9.05 -12.34 2.11
N GLY A 208 -9.05 -13.59 2.54
CA GLY A 208 -8.13 -14.61 2.01
C GLY A 208 -6.71 -14.50 2.55
N VAL A 209 -6.55 -14.02 3.78
CA VAL A 209 -5.32 -14.23 4.56
C VAL A 209 -5.32 -15.68 5.02
N GLY A 210 -4.35 -16.46 4.55
CA GLY A 210 -4.09 -17.83 4.97
C GLY A 210 -2.90 -17.89 5.92
N ASP A 211 -2.47 -19.11 6.23
CA ASP A 211 -1.38 -19.34 7.17
C ASP A 211 -0.01 -18.86 6.64
N GLN A 212 0.33 -19.25 5.42
CA GLN A 212 1.63 -18.93 4.79
C GLN A 212 1.53 -17.95 3.61
N THR A 213 0.32 -17.68 3.13
CA THR A 213 0.05 -16.96 1.89
C THR A 213 -1.18 -16.07 2.03
N ILE A 214 -1.34 -15.13 1.10
CA ILE A 214 -2.53 -14.27 1.02
C ILE A 214 -3.10 -14.22 -0.40
N ASN A 215 -4.37 -13.84 -0.51
CA ASN A 215 -4.94 -13.46 -1.79
C ASN A 215 -4.49 -12.04 -2.19
N ILE A 216 -3.46 -11.96 -3.04
CA ILE A 216 -2.88 -10.71 -3.51
C ILE A 216 -3.91 -9.82 -4.23
N ALA A 217 -4.89 -10.40 -4.93
CA ALA A 217 -5.89 -9.61 -5.67
C ALA A 217 -6.87 -8.89 -4.73
N THR A 218 -7.26 -9.52 -3.62
CA THR A 218 -8.13 -8.90 -2.61
C THR A 218 -7.37 -7.86 -1.79
N LEU A 219 -6.08 -8.12 -1.49
CA LEU A 219 -5.16 -7.12 -0.94
C LEU A 219 -5.11 -5.87 -1.82
N LYS A 220 -4.79 -6.03 -3.11
CA LYS A 220 -4.70 -4.91 -4.05
C LYS A 220 -6.03 -4.16 -4.16
N THR A 221 -7.14 -4.88 -4.29
CA THR A 221 -8.47 -4.26 -4.42
C THR A 221 -8.81 -3.41 -3.19
N LEU A 222 -8.56 -3.93 -1.99
CA LEU A 222 -8.81 -3.20 -0.75
C LEU A 222 -7.85 -2.01 -0.60
N GLY A 223 -6.56 -2.20 -0.91
CA GLY A 223 -5.55 -1.16 -0.90
C GLY A 223 -5.92 0.01 -1.82
N ASP A 224 -6.26 -0.28 -3.09
CA ASP A 224 -6.70 0.75 -4.05
C ASP A 224 -7.94 1.49 -3.56
N GLN A 225 -8.89 0.79 -2.95
CA GLN A 225 -10.06 1.42 -2.36
C GLN A 225 -9.66 2.41 -1.24
N GLN A 226 -8.77 2.03 -0.34
CA GLN A 226 -8.35 2.90 0.77
C GLN A 226 -7.48 4.06 0.29
N ALA A 227 -6.56 3.84 -0.66
CA ALA A 227 -5.74 4.89 -1.24
C ALA A 227 -6.59 5.94 -1.99
N LYS A 228 -7.65 5.51 -2.71
CA LYS A 228 -8.62 6.43 -3.35
C LYS A 228 -9.38 7.27 -2.34
N LEU A 229 -9.78 6.68 -1.22
CA LEU A 229 -10.44 7.42 -0.14
C LEU A 229 -9.48 8.41 0.52
N LEU A 230 -8.23 8.00 0.76
CA LEU A 230 -7.18 8.84 1.30
C LEU A 230 -6.89 10.04 0.42
N GLN A 231 -6.61 9.82 -0.88
CA GLN A 231 -6.33 10.94 -1.78
C GLN A 231 -7.52 11.91 -1.88
N THR A 232 -8.75 11.39 -1.80
CA THR A 232 -9.96 12.23 -1.77
C THR A 232 -10.02 13.06 -0.50
N ALA A 233 -9.80 12.44 0.66
CA ALA A 233 -9.81 13.12 1.95
C ALA A 233 -8.68 14.15 2.10
N LEU A 234 -7.54 13.92 1.44
CA LEU A 234 -6.43 14.86 1.37
C LEU A 234 -6.62 15.97 0.31
N GLY A 235 -7.73 15.96 -0.44
CA GLY A 235 -7.98 16.95 -1.49
C GLY A 235 -7.07 16.81 -2.72
N LEU A 236 -6.50 15.63 -2.93
CA LEU A 236 -5.53 15.33 -4.01
C LEU A 236 -6.20 14.89 -5.32
N GLY A 237 -7.54 14.92 -5.38
CA GLY A 237 -8.34 14.58 -6.56
C GLY A 237 -8.25 15.59 -7.72
N GLY A 238 -7.17 16.37 -7.81
CA GLY A 238 -7.00 17.46 -8.75
C GLY A 238 -5.60 17.53 -9.36
N SER A 239 -5.35 16.72 -10.39
CA SER A 239 -4.46 17.09 -11.51
C SER A 239 -5.17 16.76 -12.82
N GLY A 240 -6.15 17.62 -13.08
CA GLY A 240 -6.98 17.67 -14.28
C GLY A 240 -7.95 18.81 -14.04
N GLY A 241 -7.71 19.97 -14.66
CA GLY A 241 -8.47 21.19 -14.41
C GLY A 241 -9.98 20.95 -14.54
N GLY A 242 -10.72 21.35 -13.51
CA GLY A 242 -12.18 21.23 -13.47
C GLY A 242 -12.71 21.51 -12.07
N THR A 243 -13.07 22.75 -11.81
CA THR A 243 -13.80 23.20 -10.61
C THR A 243 -15.13 22.45 -10.46
N THR A 244 -15.42 21.80 -9.32
CA THR A 244 -16.72 21.87 -8.59
C THR A 244 -16.73 21.02 -7.27
N PRO A 245 -17.69 21.24 -6.33
CA PRO A 245 -17.49 21.28 -4.87
C PRO A 245 -18.03 20.01 -4.13
N PRO A 246 -18.08 19.97 -2.77
CA PRO A 246 -18.06 18.74 -1.95
C PRO A 246 -19.35 17.90 -1.95
N PRO A 247 -19.31 16.66 -1.41
CA PRO A 247 -20.22 15.58 -1.78
C PRO A 247 -21.50 15.60 -0.96
N THR A 248 -22.64 15.34 -1.60
CA THR A 248 -23.80 14.76 -0.91
C THR A 248 -24.64 13.91 -1.85
N LYS A 249 -25.03 12.75 -1.32
CA LYS A 249 -25.95 11.71 -1.82
C LYS A 249 -25.28 10.61 -2.64
N SER A 250 -25.59 9.38 -2.21
CA SER A 250 -25.26 8.10 -2.85
C SER A 250 -25.17 8.21 -4.36
N ASP A 251 -24.20 7.50 -4.95
CA ASP A 251 -24.07 7.24 -6.39
C ASP A 251 -25.26 6.41 -6.94
N LYS A 252 -26.49 6.64 -6.48
CA LYS A 252 -27.72 6.04 -6.97
C LYS A 252 -28.63 7.14 -7.50
N CYS A 253 -28.83 7.15 -8.81
CA CYS A 253 -29.70 8.10 -9.50
C CYS A 253 -30.92 7.39 -10.10
N GLN A 254 -32.04 8.08 -10.23
CA GLN A 254 -33.20 7.67 -11.01
C GLN A 254 -33.38 8.53 -12.26
N SER A 255 -32.92 9.77 -12.22
CA SER A 255 -32.84 10.69 -13.36
C SER A 255 -31.55 11.52 -13.32
N ASP A 256 -31.29 12.27 -14.39
CA ASP A 256 -30.14 13.19 -14.48
C ASP A 256 -30.15 14.26 -13.38
N ASP A 257 -31.34 14.65 -12.90
CA ASP A 257 -31.49 15.64 -11.82
C ASP A 257 -30.95 15.15 -10.46
N ASP A 258 -30.81 13.84 -10.28
CA ASP A 258 -30.21 13.27 -9.08
C ASP A 258 -28.68 13.35 -9.09
N CYS A 259 -28.09 13.73 -10.24
CA CYS A 259 -26.65 13.74 -10.44
C CYS A 259 -26.04 15.13 -10.23
N PRO A 260 -24.87 15.20 -9.56
CA PRO A 260 -24.24 16.48 -9.29
C PRO A 260 -23.65 17.12 -10.55
N GLY A 261 -23.81 18.44 -10.68
CA GLY A 261 -23.19 19.20 -11.75
C GLY A 261 -23.79 18.89 -13.13
N SER A 262 -22.93 18.57 -14.09
CA SER A 262 -23.30 18.18 -15.46
C SER A 262 -23.25 16.66 -15.69
N ASN A 263 -23.40 15.88 -14.62
CA ASN A 263 -23.43 14.44 -14.72
C ASN A 263 -24.82 13.96 -15.16
N VAL A 264 -24.87 12.81 -15.81
CA VAL A 264 -26.11 12.15 -16.24
C VAL A 264 -26.25 10.80 -15.55
N CYS A 265 -27.47 10.32 -15.42
CA CYS A 265 -27.76 9.05 -14.81
C CYS A 265 -27.52 7.90 -15.79
N CYS A 266 -26.59 7.01 -15.44
CA CYS A 266 -26.37 5.77 -16.15
C CYS A 266 -27.23 4.67 -15.51
N SER A 267 -28.23 4.21 -16.25
CA SER A 267 -29.19 3.22 -15.82
C SER A 267 -28.79 1.81 -16.23
N PHE A 268 -28.84 0.87 -15.29
CA PHE A 268 -28.53 -0.54 -15.54
C PHE A 268 -29.71 -1.45 -15.20
N ALA A 269 -29.83 -2.56 -15.94
CA ALA A 269 -30.85 -3.56 -15.64
C ALA A 269 -30.48 -4.49 -14.48
N SER A 270 -29.17 -4.71 -14.25
CA SER A 270 -28.65 -5.75 -13.34
C SER A 270 -27.83 -5.23 -12.17
N ILE A 271 -27.56 -3.93 -12.11
CA ILE A 271 -26.84 -3.27 -11.02
C ILE A 271 -27.51 -1.93 -10.68
N SER A 272 -27.07 -1.28 -9.59
CA SER A 272 -27.56 0.06 -9.26
C SER A 272 -27.12 1.08 -10.32
N ASN A 273 -28.02 2.00 -10.67
CA ASN A 273 -27.72 3.16 -11.49
C ASN A 273 -26.65 4.02 -10.82
N ILE A 274 -25.81 4.68 -11.62
CA ILE A 274 -24.75 5.56 -11.10
C ILE A 274 -24.73 6.87 -11.89
N CYS A 275 -24.28 7.95 -11.23
CA CYS A 275 -24.02 9.20 -11.92
C CYS A 275 -22.68 9.11 -12.66
N ILE A 276 -22.69 9.43 -13.95
CA ILE A 276 -21.50 9.45 -14.80
C ILE A 276 -21.33 10.85 -15.39
N ALA A 277 -20.10 11.20 -15.80
CA ALA A 277 -19.90 12.41 -16.57
C ALA A 277 -20.66 12.34 -17.91
N GLN A 278 -21.25 13.44 -18.37
CA GLN A 278 -22.04 13.47 -19.62
C GLN A 278 -21.24 12.95 -20.83
N ASN A 279 -19.94 13.23 -20.90
CA ASN A 279 -19.06 12.73 -21.97
C ASN A 279 -18.82 11.21 -21.93
N SER A 280 -19.16 10.55 -20.82
CA SER A 280 -19.10 9.09 -20.66
C SER A 280 -20.38 8.42 -21.15
N CYS A 281 -21.42 9.21 -21.42
CA CYS A 281 -22.60 8.78 -22.15
C CYS A 281 -22.36 8.96 -23.66
N SER A 282 -22.21 7.86 -24.39
CA SER A 282 -21.95 7.89 -25.84
C SER A 282 -22.95 7.00 -26.56
N ASN A 283 -23.60 7.54 -27.59
CA ASN A 283 -24.68 6.86 -28.32
C ASN A 283 -25.77 6.29 -27.39
N SER A 284 -26.15 7.09 -26.38
CA SER A 284 -27.11 6.72 -25.32
C SER A 284 -26.70 5.49 -24.49
N LYS A 285 -25.39 5.21 -24.41
CA LYS A 285 -24.82 4.08 -23.66
C LYS A 285 -23.73 4.51 -22.71
N CYS A 286 -23.60 3.76 -21.63
CA CYS A 286 -22.59 3.91 -20.61
C CYS A 286 -22.15 2.54 -20.09
N SER A 287 -21.02 2.46 -19.38
CA SER A 287 -20.55 1.20 -18.81
C SER A 287 -20.00 1.36 -17.40
N SER A 288 -20.25 0.37 -16.56
CA SER A 288 -19.69 0.28 -15.21
C SER A 288 -19.49 -1.19 -14.83
N SER A 289 -18.33 -1.53 -14.28
CA SER A 289 -18.00 -2.90 -13.84
C SER A 289 -18.25 -3.98 -14.91
N GLY A 290 -18.01 -3.65 -16.18
CA GLY A 290 -18.22 -4.57 -17.31
C GLY A 290 -19.68 -4.77 -17.73
N VAL A 291 -20.65 -4.09 -17.09
CA VAL A 291 -22.05 -4.07 -17.49
C VAL A 291 -22.31 -2.84 -18.36
N THR A 292 -23.09 -3.00 -19.43
CA THR A 292 -23.54 -1.88 -20.27
C THR A 292 -24.90 -1.38 -19.78
N GLY A 293 -25.00 -0.08 -19.59
CA GLY A 293 -26.22 0.64 -19.22
C GLY A 293 -26.67 1.61 -20.32
N SER A 294 -27.78 2.28 -20.06
CA SER A 294 -28.35 3.34 -20.91
C SER A 294 -28.27 4.68 -20.19
N CYS A 295 -28.09 5.75 -20.95
CA CYS A 295 -28.07 7.12 -20.45
C CYS A 295 -28.63 8.04 -21.52
N ASP A 296 -29.26 9.13 -21.11
CA ASP A 296 -29.86 10.09 -22.03
C ASP A 296 -28.85 11.20 -22.32
N GLY A 297 -27.85 10.88 -23.14
CA GLY A 297 -26.91 11.86 -23.66
C GLY A 297 -27.62 12.77 -24.65
N GLY A 298 -27.90 14.01 -24.26
CA GLY A 298 -28.35 15.07 -25.17
C GLY A 298 -27.39 15.30 -26.33
#